data_AF-A0A4Q7NGE3-F1
#
_entry.id   AF-A0A4Q7NGE3-F1
#
_cell.length_a   1.000
_cell.length_b   1.000
_cell.length_c   1.000
_cell.angle_alpha   90.00
_cell.angle_beta   90.00
_cell.angle_gamma   90.00
#
_symmetry.space_group_name_H-M   'P 1'
#
loop_
_entity.id
_entity.type
_entity.pdbx_description
1 polymer ?
#
loop_
_entity_poly.entity_id
_entity_poly.type
_entity_poly.pdbx_seq_one_letter_code
_entity_poly.pdbx_strand_id
1 'polypeptide(L)'
;MPRPAPTSGPRQPGRAARLQLAIARDGAVCVWCGRALTGLVEATREHLVPRARGGPSWLENEVPACRRCNRERGHRPVVEWLEECERRGWSPDTGTVERSLSALAAAIGRRGGQRRAAAYVVAQQRRLARRAA
;
A
#
# COMPACT_ATOMS: atom_id res chain seq x y z
N MET A 1 -43.42 11.48 2.98
CA MET A 1 -42.52 10.31 3.18
C MET A 1 -41.14 10.81 3.54
N PRO A 2 -40.66 10.67 4.79
CA PRO A 2 -39.29 11.08 5.12
C PRO A 2 -38.29 10.11 4.47
N ARG A 3 -37.25 10.66 3.83
CA ARG A 3 -36.16 9.88 3.22
C ARG A 3 -35.37 9.16 4.33
N PRO A 4 -34.94 7.90 4.14
CA PRO A 4 -34.09 7.23 5.13
C PRO A 4 -32.77 7.98 5.28
N ALA A 5 -32.33 8.16 6.53
CA ALA A 5 -31.05 8.77 6.85
C ALA A 5 -29.89 7.90 6.29
N PRO A 6 -28.81 8.51 5.78
CA PRO A 6 -27.66 7.74 5.33
C PRO A 6 -27.06 6.99 6.52
N THR A 7 -27.01 5.66 6.42
CA THR A 7 -26.30 4.80 7.38
C THR A 7 -24.82 5.13 7.30
N SER A 8 -24.35 5.97 8.22
CA SER A 8 -22.94 6.33 8.35
C SER A 8 -22.18 5.12 8.88
N GLY A 9 -21.68 4.28 7.97
CA GLY A 9 -20.58 3.38 8.29
C GLY A 9 -19.39 4.17 8.87
N PRO A 10 -18.48 3.53 9.61
CA PRO A 10 -17.37 4.21 10.25
C PRO A 10 -16.60 5.06 9.23
N ARG A 11 -16.46 6.36 9.51
CA ARG A 11 -15.72 7.28 8.63
C ARG A 11 -14.29 6.78 8.51
N GLN A 12 -13.75 6.77 7.29
CA GLN A 12 -12.37 6.35 7.08
C GLN A 12 -11.42 7.27 7.86
N PRO A 13 -10.38 6.72 8.51
CA PRO A 13 -9.41 7.52 9.23
C PRO A 13 -8.79 8.59 8.32
N GLY A 14 -8.50 9.76 8.90
CA GLY A 14 -7.78 10.81 8.21
C GLY A 14 -6.39 10.35 7.74
N ARG A 15 -5.77 11.13 6.86
CA ARG A 15 -4.45 10.83 6.27
C ARG A 15 -3.38 10.50 7.34
N ALA A 16 -3.28 11.33 8.37
CA ALA A 16 -2.29 11.15 9.43
C ALA A 16 -2.56 9.87 10.23
N ALA A 17 -3.83 9.61 10.57
CA ALA A 17 -4.24 8.41 11.30
C ALA A 17 -3.93 7.13 10.52
N ARG A 18 -4.14 7.10 9.20
CA ARG A 18 -3.77 5.92 8.39
C ARG A 18 -2.27 5.65 8.36
N LEU A 19 -1.43 6.69 8.32
CA LEU A 19 0.02 6.50 8.41
C LEU A 19 0.41 5.88 9.75
N GLN A 20 -0.14 6.38 10.85
CA GLN A 20 0.12 5.83 12.19
C GLN A 20 -0.34 4.37 12.28
N LEU A 21 -1.52 4.04 11.74
CA LEU A 21 -2.01 2.67 11.68
C LEU A 21 -1.13 1.76 10.82
N ALA A 22 -0.62 2.24 9.68
CA ALA A 22 0.28 1.47 8.83
C ALA A 22 1.62 1.20 9.54
N ILE A 23 2.17 2.20 10.26
CA ILE A 23 3.37 2.04 11.07
C ILE A 23 3.14 1.05 12.22
N ALA A 24 2.00 1.13 12.90
CA ALA A 24 1.65 0.19 13.96
C ALA A 24 1.47 -1.25 13.44
N ARG A 25 0.98 -1.41 12.20
CA ARG A 25 0.77 -2.72 11.56
C ARG A 25 2.07 -3.34 11.04
N ASP A 26 2.89 -2.55 10.34
CA ASP A 26 4.02 -3.06 9.55
C ASP A 26 5.39 -2.68 10.14
N GLY A 27 5.40 -1.88 11.21
CA GLY A 27 6.62 -1.37 11.84
C GLY A 27 7.04 0.02 11.34
N ALA A 28 7.89 0.67 12.13
CA ALA A 28 8.47 1.99 11.83
C ALA A 28 9.71 1.87 10.92
N VAL A 29 9.59 1.13 9.82
CA VAL A 29 10.68 0.88 8.87
C VAL A 29 10.16 1.09 7.45
N CYS A 30 10.99 1.66 6.57
CA CYS A 30 10.66 1.82 5.17
C CYS A 30 10.56 0.44 4.50
N VAL A 31 9.39 0.09 3.98
CA VAL A 31 9.14 -1.18 3.25
C VAL A 31 10.11 -1.38 2.07
N TRP A 32 10.64 -0.31 1.48
CA TRP A 32 11.49 -0.41 0.28
C TRP A 32 12.99 -0.54 0.58
N CYS A 33 13.51 0.31 1.46
CA CYS A 33 14.96 0.40 1.70
C CYS A 33 15.40 -0.09 3.09
N GLY A 34 14.47 -0.52 3.94
CA GLY A 34 14.78 -1.03 5.28
C GLY A 34 15.25 0.02 6.30
N ARG A 35 15.30 1.32 5.93
CA ARG A 35 15.68 2.38 6.87
C ARG A 35 14.58 2.58 7.92
N ALA A 36 14.99 2.71 9.19
CA ALA A 36 14.09 3.13 10.26
C ALA A 36 13.48 4.50 9.96
N LEU A 37 12.16 4.61 10.13
CA LEU A 37 11.40 5.83 9.94
C LEU A 37 11.39 6.62 11.25
N THR A 38 12.39 7.47 11.40
CA THR A 38 12.58 8.35 12.58
C THR A 38 12.29 9.80 12.21
N GLY A 39 12.46 10.75 13.15
CA GLY A 39 12.35 12.18 12.83
C GLY A 39 13.29 12.65 11.72
N LEU A 40 14.45 12.00 11.55
CA LEU A 40 15.41 12.30 10.47
C LEU A 40 15.00 11.67 9.12
N VAL A 41 14.25 10.56 9.15
CA VAL A 41 13.78 9.84 7.96
C VAL A 41 12.25 9.90 7.94
N GLU A 42 11.72 10.97 7.36
CA GLU A 42 10.28 11.24 7.32
C GLU A 42 9.47 10.04 6.80
N ALA A 43 8.58 9.53 7.67
CA ALA A 43 7.60 8.51 7.32
C ALA A 43 6.52 9.07 6.41
N THR A 44 6.23 8.35 5.33
CA THR A 44 5.16 8.68 4.40
C THR A 44 4.30 7.45 4.12
N ARG A 45 3.07 7.71 3.68
CA ARG A 45 2.15 6.68 3.21
C ARG A 45 2.38 6.42 1.72
N GLU A 46 2.81 5.23 1.38
CA GLU A 46 2.95 4.79 0.00
C GLU A 46 1.74 3.93 -0.39
N HIS A 47 1.14 4.20 -1.55
CA HIS A 47 0.02 3.42 -2.05
C HIS A 47 0.51 2.26 -2.93
N LEU A 48 0.30 1.01 -2.55
CA LEU A 48 0.72 -0.13 -3.37
C LEU A 48 0.10 -0.08 -4.77
N VAL A 49 -1.20 0.20 -4.85
CA VAL A 49 -1.87 0.61 -6.09
C VAL A 49 -1.85 2.14 -6.18
N PRO A 50 -1.11 2.75 -7.13
CA PRO A 50 -1.08 4.19 -7.29
C PRO A 50 -2.48 4.77 -7.51
N ARG A 51 -2.76 5.96 -6.95
CA ARG A 51 -4.04 6.66 -7.16
C ARG A 51 -4.36 6.90 -8.64
N ALA A 52 -3.35 7.20 -9.46
CA ALA A 52 -3.49 7.35 -10.91
C ALA A 52 -3.99 6.07 -11.62
N ARG A 53 -3.81 4.90 -10.99
CA ARG A 53 -4.29 3.60 -11.48
C ARG A 53 -5.61 3.16 -10.81
N GLY A 54 -6.26 4.06 -10.07
CA GLY A 54 -7.52 3.79 -9.38
C GLY A 54 -7.36 3.19 -7.98
N GLY A 55 -6.16 3.25 -7.39
CA GLY A 55 -5.93 2.76 -6.04
C GLY A 55 -6.65 3.58 -4.97
N PRO A 56 -7.41 2.96 -4.06
CA PRO A 56 -8.12 3.68 -3.01
C PRO A 56 -7.15 4.11 -1.88
N SER A 57 -7.46 5.19 -1.18
CA SER A 57 -6.72 5.56 0.04
C SER A 57 -7.28 4.80 1.25
N TRP A 58 -7.10 3.49 1.23
CA TRP A 58 -7.47 2.58 2.32
C TRP A 58 -6.20 2.11 3.04
N LEU A 59 -6.34 1.74 4.32
CA LEU A 59 -5.21 1.25 5.11
C LEU A 59 -4.56 0.02 4.46
N GLU A 60 -5.36 -0.86 3.85
CA GLU A 60 -4.88 -2.06 3.15
C GLU A 60 -4.06 -1.73 1.90
N ASN A 61 -4.23 -0.54 1.30
CA ASN A 61 -3.45 -0.08 0.15
C ASN A 61 -2.26 0.79 0.54
N GLU A 62 -2.10 1.15 1.82
CA GLU A 62 -1.06 2.06 2.29
C GLU A 62 -0.01 1.30 3.11
N VAL A 63 1.28 1.52 2.83
CA VAL A 63 2.42 0.97 3.59
C VAL A 63 3.37 2.09 4.03
N PRO A 64 4.16 1.90 5.12
CA PRO A 64 5.18 2.86 5.53
C PRO A 64 6.35 2.90 4.54
N ALA A 65 6.69 4.10 4.07
CA ALA A 65 7.84 4.33 3.21
C ALA A 65 8.51 5.66 3.55
N CYS A 66 9.83 5.75 3.41
CA CYS A 66 10.52 7.03 3.53
C CYS A 66 10.19 7.93 2.33
N ARG A 67 10.26 9.24 2.52
CA ARG A 67 9.98 10.24 1.47
C ARG A 67 10.76 10.00 0.17
N ARG A 68 12.03 9.60 0.26
CA ARG A 68 12.89 9.32 -0.90
C ARG A 68 12.33 8.17 -1.74
N CYS A 69 12.14 7.00 -1.14
CA CYS A 69 11.66 5.82 -1.88
C CYS A 69 10.25 6.03 -2.43
N ASN A 70 9.37 6.66 -1.66
CA ASN A 70 8.01 7.00 -2.11
C ASN A 70 8.04 7.92 -3.35
N ARG A 71 8.85 8.99 -3.32
CA ARG A 71 9.02 9.89 -4.47
C ARG A 71 9.62 9.18 -5.68
N GLU A 72 10.66 8.39 -5.48
CA GLU A 72 11.34 7.70 -6.57
C GLU A 72 10.43 6.65 -7.23
N ARG A 73 9.66 5.87 -6.44
CA ARG A 73 8.74 4.88 -7.02
C ARG A 73 7.70 5.54 -7.91
N GLY A 74 7.07 6.61 -7.43
CA GLY A 74 6.03 7.34 -8.17
C GLY A 74 4.82 6.48 -8.52
N HIS A 75 4.67 6.13 -9.81
CA HIS A 75 3.56 5.31 -10.31
C HIS A 75 3.99 3.94 -10.84
N ARG A 76 5.24 3.56 -10.55
CA ARG A 76 5.79 2.27 -10.97
C ARG A 76 5.04 1.10 -10.30
N PRO A 77 4.90 -0.02 -11.02
CA PRO A 77 4.43 -1.27 -10.45
C PRO A 77 5.20 -1.64 -9.18
N VAL A 78 4.48 -2.18 -8.19
CA VAL A 78 5.10 -2.58 -6.91
C VAL A 78 6.18 -3.63 -7.11
N VAL A 79 5.95 -4.63 -7.97
CA VAL A 79 6.93 -5.70 -8.18
C VAL A 79 8.17 -5.19 -8.91
N GLU A 80 7.98 -4.34 -9.93
CA GLU A 80 9.10 -3.69 -10.63
C GLU A 80 9.95 -2.84 -9.68
N TRP A 81 9.30 -2.18 -8.70
CA TRP A 81 10.02 -1.40 -7.70
C TRP A 81 10.74 -2.26 -6.66
N LEU A 82 10.18 -3.42 -6.28
CA LEU A 82 10.89 -4.40 -5.46
C LEU A 82 12.18 -4.83 -6.14
N GLU A 83 12.10 -5.26 -7.41
CA GLU A 83 13.26 -5.68 -8.20
C GLU A 83 14.30 -4.56 -8.31
N GLU A 84 13.86 -3.31 -8.49
CA GLU A 84 14.76 -2.15 -8.51
C GLU A 84 15.42 -1.88 -7.16
N CYS A 85 14.71 -2.06 -6.05
CA CYS A 85 15.30 -1.95 -4.70
C CYS A 85 16.38 -3.01 -4.51
N GLU A 86 16.13 -4.25 -4.94
CA GLU A 86 17.11 -5.34 -4.87
C GLU A 86 18.34 -5.08 -5.74
N ARG A 87 18.14 -4.60 -6.98
CA ARG A 87 19.26 -4.19 -7.87
C ARG A 87 20.14 -3.11 -7.25
N ARG A 88 19.60 -2.28 -6.37
CA ARG A 88 20.34 -1.25 -5.62
C ARG A 88 21.03 -1.79 -4.36
N GLY A 89 20.92 -3.08 -4.08
CA GLY A 89 21.42 -3.71 -2.86
C GLY A 89 20.58 -3.41 -1.62
N TRP A 90 19.32 -2.98 -1.78
CA TRP A 90 18.41 -2.82 -0.66
C TRP A 90 17.67 -4.13 -0.37
N SER A 91 17.22 -4.30 0.87
CA SER A 91 16.40 -5.43 1.29
C SER A 91 14.96 -4.97 1.52
N PRO A 92 14.13 -4.89 0.46
CA PRO A 92 12.73 -4.51 0.62
C PRO A 92 11.95 -5.61 1.35
N ASP A 93 11.01 -5.20 2.20
CA ASP A 93 10.10 -6.09 2.91
C ASP A 93 9.00 -6.60 1.95
N THR A 94 9.37 -7.63 1.19
CA THR A 94 8.46 -8.32 0.26
C THR A 94 7.25 -8.91 1.01
N GLY A 95 7.44 -9.39 2.26
CA GLY A 95 6.37 -10.00 3.05
C GLY A 95 5.27 -9.01 3.41
N THR A 96 5.63 -7.79 3.83
CA THR A 96 4.65 -6.73 4.09
C THR A 96 3.90 -6.33 2.82
N VAL A 97 4.58 -6.24 1.69
CA VAL A 97 3.96 -5.95 0.39
C VAL A 97 2.94 -7.02 0.01
N GLU A 98 3.30 -8.30 0.13
CA GLU A 98 2.43 -9.42 -0.18
C GLU A 98 1.19 -9.46 0.72
N ARG A 99 1.38 -9.37 2.05
CA ARG A 99 0.28 -9.32 3.01
C ARG A 99 -0.69 -8.17 2.73
N SER A 100 -0.15 -6.99 2.41
CA SER A 100 -0.95 -5.80 2.11
C SER A 100 -1.72 -5.93 0.80
N LEU A 101 -1.12 -6.45 -0.27
CA LEU A 101 -1.82 -6.73 -1.52
C LEU A 101 -2.96 -7.74 -1.33
N SER A 102 -2.73 -8.80 -0.55
CA SER A 102 -3.75 -9.80 -0.21
C SER A 102 -4.88 -9.22 0.65
N ALA A 103 -4.55 -8.40 1.65
CA ALA A 103 -5.54 -7.67 2.44
C ALA A 103 -6.37 -6.70 1.57
N LEU A 104 -5.73 -6.01 0.63
CA LEU A 104 -6.40 -5.11 -0.30
C LEU A 104 -7.33 -5.86 -1.25
N ALA A 105 -6.90 -7.00 -1.80
CA ALA A 105 -7.76 -7.84 -2.63
C ALA A 105 -9.03 -8.26 -1.87
N ALA A 106 -8.88 -8.73 -0.64
CA ALA A 106 -10.01 -9.10 0.22
C ALA A 106 -10.91 -7.90 0.54
N ALA A 107 -10.33 -6.73 0.83
CA ALA A 107 -11.09 -5.51 1.09
C ALA A 107 -11.88 -5.05 -0.14
N ILE A 108 -11.31 -5.15 -1.34
CA ILE A 108 -12.00 -4.85 -2.60
C ILE A 108 -13.16 -5.83 -2.83
N GLY A 109 -12.97 -7.13 -2.56
CA GLY A 109 -14.02 -8.13 -2.65
C GLY A 109 -15.20 -7.83 -1.72
N ARG A 110 -14.93 -7.40 -0.48
CA ARG A 110 -15.98 -7.05 0.50
C ARG A 110 -16.68 -5.73 0.21
N ARG A 111 -15.94 -4.68 -0.19
CA ARG A 111 -16.47 -3.31 -0.36
C ARG A 111 -17.02 -3.04 -1.75
N GLY A 112 -16.56 -3.77 -2.77
CA GLY A 112 -16.91 -3.54 -4.17
C GLY A 112 -16.35 -2.23 -4.75
N GLY A 113 -16.71 -1.93 -6.00
CA GLY A 113 -16.49 -0.63 -6.66
C GLY A 113 -15.07 -0.32 -7.19
N GLN A 114 -14.04 -1.08 -6.79
CA GLN A 114 -12.64 -0.80 -7.15
C GLN A 114 -12.09 -1.67 -8.30
N ARG A 115 -12.85 -1.82 -9.40
CA ARG A 115 -12.51 -2.75 -10.50
C ARG A 115 -11.09 -2.56 -11.07
N ARG A 116 -10.66 -1.31 -11.28
CA ARG A 116 -9.31 -1.00 -11.81
C ARG A 116 -8.21 -1.41 -10.83
N ALA A 117 -8.40 -1.13 -9.54
CA ALA A 117 -7.46 -1.56 -8.52
C ALA A 117 -7.43 -3.09 -8.38
N ALA A 118 -8.59 -3.76 -8.48
CA ALA A 118 -8.68 -5.22 -8.42
C ALA A 118 -7.81 -5.88 -9.50
N ALA A 119 -7.95 -5.45 -10.75
CA ALA A 119 -7.15 -5.96 -11.86
C ALA A 119 -5.64 -5.73 -11.65
N TYR A 120 -5.26 -4.56 -11.13
CA TYR A 120 -3.87 -4.27 -10.79
C TYR A 120 -3.34 -5.21 -9.69
N VAL A 121 -4.09 -5.39 -8.60
CA VAL A 121 -3.68 -6.24 -7.47
C VAL A 121 -3.47 -7.68 -7.93
N VAL A 122 -4.42 -8.24 -8.69
CA VAL A 122 -4.28 -9.60 -9.25
C VAL A 122 -3.04 -9.73 -10.13
N ALA A 123 -2.77 -8.73 -10.98
CA ALA A 123 -1.59 -8.73 -11.82
C ALA A 123 -0.28 -8.67 -11.01
N GLN A 124 -0.22 -7.87 -9.93
CA GLN A 124 0.96 -7.79 -9.08
C GLN A 124 1.15 -9.05 -8.23
N GLN A 125 0.09 -9.64 -7.68
CA GLN A 125 0.15 -10.91 -6.94
C GLN A 125 0.70 -12.04 -7.81
N ARG A 126 0.23 -12.16 -9.06
CA ARG A 126 0.78 -13.15 -10.03
C ARG A 126 2.26 -12.93 -10.32
N ARG A 127 2.71 -11.67 -10.39
CA ARG A 127 4.13 -11.34 -10.59
C ARG A 127 4.97 -11.69 -9.37
N LEU A 128 4.48 -11.40 -8.16
CA LEU A 128 5.15 -11.80 -6.91
C LEU A 128 5.29 -13.32 -6.80
N ALA A 129 4.21 -14.07 -7.06
CA ALA A 129 4.24 -15.53 -7.01
C ALA A 129 5.28 -16.13 -7.97
N ARG A 130 5.43 -15.56 -9.17
CA ARG A 130 6.46 -15.98 -10.13
C ARG A 130 7.90 -15.61 -9.73
N ARG A 131 8.08 -14.59 -8.89
CA ARG A 131 9.40 -14.20 -8.37
C ARG A 131 9.83 -15.10 -7.21
N ALA A 132 8.87 -15.66 -6.47
CA ALA A 132 9.13 -16.56 -5.35
C ALA A 132 9.32 -18.03 -5.75
N ALA A 133 9.01 -18.37 -7.00
CA ALA A 133 9.22 -19.69 -7.60
C ALA A 133 10.59 -19.75 -8.29
#